data_AF-A0A069D2S6-F1
#
_entry.id   AF-A0A069D2S6-F1
#
_cell.length_a   1.000
_cell.length_b   1.000
_cell.length_c   1.000
_cell.angle_alpha   90.00
_cell.angle_beta   90.00
_cell.angle_gamma   90.00
#
_symmetry.space_group_name_H-M   'P 1'
#
loop_
_entity.id
_entity.type
_entity.pdbx_description
1 polymer ?
#
loop_
_entity_poly.entity_id
_entity_poly.type
_entity_poly.pdbx_seq_one_letter_code
_entity_poly.pdbx_strand_id
1 'polypeptide(L)'
;MKLYAIIPFVGQEDRFNHRDKVRYKQLCEAVDERHVIWSREYSRISYLKRNDFMVDNCCEVIAYSNGDGSGTLYTIDRATKNNINVLNLYDELAEYFAIDCDVKRFLQEHTRVPDMKYGREGVIFSGNNQPFPVNFEQINTVESKRGRLIFTLKNDTVIGKSLFSEDCWIRSFGGEPLTNSSKWFSALKKLLGRQ
;
A
#
# COMPACT_ATOMS: atom_id res chain seq x y z
N MET A 1 -17.18 -0.91 19.03
CA MET A 1 -16.52 0.20 18.31
C MET A 1 -17.52 0.77 17.34
N LYS A 2 -17.65 2.09 17.23
CA LYS A 2 -18.53 2.76 16.26
C LYS A 2 -17.70 3.61 15.30
N LEU A 3 -18.10 3.67 14.04
CA LEU A 3 -17.50 4.46 12.98
C LEU A 3 -18.41 5.65 12.65
N TYR A 4 -17.85 6.86 12.75
CA TYR A 4 -18.57 8.10 12.49
C TYR A 4 -18.01 8.78 11.24
N ALA A 5 -18.88 9.20 10.32
CA ALA A 5 -18.50 10.07 9.21
C ALA A 5 -18.87 11.52 9.54
N ILE A 6 -17.86 12.38 9.66
CA ILE A 6 -18.05 13.81 9.87
C ILE A 6 -18.05 14.52 8.51
N ILE A 7 -19.20 15.05 8.14
CA ILE A 7 -19.51 15.63 6.84
C ILE A 7 -19.50 17.16 6.99
N PRO A 8 -18.76 17.90 6.12
CA PRO A 8 -18.67 19.34 6.23
C PRO A 8 -20.00 20.02 5.94
N PHE A 9 -20.75 19.61 4.92
CA PHE A 9 -22.06 20.17 4.59
C PHE A 9 -22.94 19.21 3.78
N VAL A 10 -24.24 19.49 3.73
CA VAL A 10 -25.22 18.71 2.94
C VAL A 10 -24.91 18.85 1.44
N GLY A 11 -24.86 17.73 0.73
CA GLY A 11 -24.58 17.72 -0.72
C GLY A 11 -23.10 17.90 -1.07
N GLN A 12 -22.16 17.67 -0.14
CA GLN A 12 -20.72 17.73 -0.47
C GLN A 12 -20.35 16.83 -1.66
N GLU A 13 -21.06 15.71 -1.81
CA GLU A 13 -20.86 14.73 -2.85
C GLU A 13 -21.18 15.25 -4.24
N ASP A 14 -21.99 16.30 -4.38
CA ASP A 14 -22.33 16.89 -5.67
C ASP A 14 -21.09 17.41 -6.39
N ARG A 15 -20.04 17.75 -5.62
CA ARG A 15 -18.74 18.21 -6.10
C ARG A 15 -17.79 17.08 -6.50
N PHE A 16 -18.15 15.82 -6.26
CA PHE A 16 -17.31 14.67 -6.57
C PHE A 16 -17.50 14.21 -8.02
N ASN A 17 -16.45 13.63 -8.60
CA ASN A 17 -16.59 12.89 -9.85
C ASN A 17 -17.41 11.60 -9.62
N HIS A 18 -17.86 10.94 -10.69
CA HIS A 18 -18.71 9.75 -10.59
C HIS A 18 -18.11 8.64 -9.71
N ARG A 19 -16.80 8.35 -9.86
CA ARG A 19 -16.12 7.31 -9.08
C ARG A 19 -16.15 7.63 -7.59
N ASP A 20 -15.85 8.87 -7.23
CA ASP A 20 -15.82 9.31 -5.84
C ASP A 20 -17.23 9.41 -5.24
N LYS A 21 -18.26 9.70 -6.04
CA LYS A 21 -19.68 9.61 -5.61
C LYS A 21 -20.06 8.18 -5.21
N VAL A 22 -19.71 7.19 -6.04
CA VAL A 22 -19.98 5.77 -5.73
C VAL A 22 -19.26 5.36 -4.46
N ARG A 23 -17.97 5.69 -4.33
CA ARG A 23 -17.18 5.37 -3.14
C ARG A 23 -17.72 6.06 -1.89
N TYR A 24 -18.09 7.33 -1.99
CA TYR A 24 -18.67 8.08 -0.88
C TYR A 24 -19.98 7.46 -0.39
N LYS A 25 -20.86 7.05 -1.31
CA LYS A 25 -22.11 6.37 -0.97
C LYS A 25 -21.85 5.07 -0.21
N GLN A 26 -20.92 4.24 -0.68
CA GLN A 26 -20.54 3.00 0.01
C GLN A 26 -19.99 3.25 1.42
N LEU A 27 -19.15 4.27 1.59
CA LEU A 27 -18.64 4.66 2.90
C LEU A 27 -19.76 5.14 3.82
N CYS A 28 -20.70 5.95 3.31
CA CYS A 28 -21.86 6.42 4.08
C CYS A 28 -22.80 5.30 4.52
N GLU A 29 -22.88 4.20 3.75
CA GLU A 29 -23.66 3.01 4.09
C GLU A 29 -22.93 2.11 5.12
N ALA A 30 -21.59 2.20 5.19
CA ALA A 30 -20.76 1.37 6.06
C ALA A 30 -20.48 1.98 7.44
N VAL A 31 -20.68 3.30 7.62
CA VAL A 31 -20.52 3.97 8.93
C VAL A 31 -21.74 3.76 9.82
N ASP A 32 -21.53 3.73 11.14
CA ASP A 32 -22.63 3.63 12.10
C ASP A 32 -23.46 4.92 12.14
N GLU A 33 -22.81 6.08 12.08
CA GLU A 33 -23.46 7.39 12.20
C GLU A 33 -22.80 8.46 11.30
N ARG A 34 -23.61 9.41 10.83
CA ARG A 34 -23.18 10.54 10.00
C ARG A 34 -23.51 11.86 10.69
N HIS A 35 -22.53 12.74 10.82
CA HIS A 35 -22.72 14.06 11.44
C HIS A 35 -22.38 15.16 10.45
N VAL A 36 -23.36 15.97 10.09
CA VAL A 36 -23.16 17.15 9.24
C VAL A 36 -22.89 18.37 10.12
N ILE A 37 -21.72 18.98 9.99
CA ILE A 37 -21.26 20.06 10.88
C ILE A 37 -21.76 21.44 10.41
N TRP A 38 -22.02 21.61 9.13
CA TRP A 38 -22.51 22.86 8.54
C TRP A 38 -23.73 22.58 7.66
N SER A 39 -24.92 23.03 8.07
CA SER A 39 -26.15 22.75 7.32
C SER A 39 -26.37 23.63 6.09
N ARG A 40 -25.55 24.68 5.88
CA ARG A 40 -25.63 25.54 4.69
C ARG A 40 -24.81 24.95 3.54
N GLU A 41 -25.06 25.44 2.33
CA GLU A 41 -24.30 25.09 1.13
C GLU A 41 -22.78 25.33 1.28
N TYR A 42 -22.02 24.82 0.31
CA TYR A 42 -20.56 24.88 0.27
C TYR A 42 -20.00 26.24 0.70
N SER A 43 -19.07 26.18 1.65
CA SER A 43 -18.12 27.27 1.90
C SER A 43 -16.76 26.70 2.25
N ARG A 44 -15.68 27.42 1.97
CA ARG A 44 -14.33 27.00 2.39
C ARG A 44 -14.24 26.81 3.91
N ILE A 45 -15.01 27.60 4.67
CA ILE A 45 -15.08 27.53 6.14
C ILE A 45 -15.69 26.21 6.63
N SER A 46 -16.65 25.63 5.89
CA SER A 46 -17.29 24.36 6.29
C SER A 46 -16.29 23.21 6.46
N TYR A 47 -15.26 23.12 5.60
CA TYR A 47 -14.21 22.12 5.72
C TYR A 47 -13.32 22.35 6.96
N LEU A 48 -13.00 23.61 7.27
CA LEU A 48 -12.23 23.94 8.48
C LEU A 48 -13.03 23.60 9.73
N LYS A 49 -14.32 23.95 9.78
CA LYS A 49 -15.21 23.60 10.91
C LYS A 49 -15.36 22.10 11.10
N ARG A 50 -15.43 21.34 10.00
CA ARG A 50 -15.40 19.87 10.03
C ARG A 50 -14.09 19.36 10.64
N ASN A 51 -12.95 19.88 10.19
CA ASN A 51 -11.64 19.49 10.72
C ASN A 51 -11.51 19.83 12.20
N ASP A 52 -11.96 21.02 12.61
CA ASP A 52 -12.01 21.44 14.01
C ASP A 52 -12.81 20.46 14.86
N PHE A 53 -14.03 20.13 14.41
CA PHE A 53 -14.88 19.18 15.11
C PHE A 53 -14.21 17.80 15.26
N MET A 54 -13.54 17.30 14.23
CA MET A 54 -12.83 16.02 14.32
C MET A 54 -11.69 16.08 15.36
N VAL A 55 -10.89 17.15 15.35
CA VAL A 55 -9.77 17.32 16.28
C VAL A 55 -10.27 17.47 17.72
N ASP A 56 -11.30 18.29 17.92
CA ASP A 56 -11.84 18.60 19.26
C ASP A 56 -12.51 17.37 19.91
N ASN A 57 -12.84 16.32 19.14
CA ASN A 57 -13.52 15.11 19.60
C ASN A 57 -12.67 13.84 19.45
N CYS A 58 -11.35 13.95 19.32
CA CYS A 58 -10.45 12.80 19.21
C CYS A 58 -9.37 12.81 20.30
N CYS A 59 -8.86 11.62 20.63
CA CYS A 59 -7.68 11.48 21.48
C CYS A 59 -6.37 11.33 20.67
N GLU A 60 -6.50 11.05 19.36
CA GLU A 60 -5.39 10.80 18.46
C GLU A 60 -5.82 11.08 17.01
N VAL A 61 -4.89 11.58 16.20
CA VAL A 61 -5.07 11.80 14.77
C VAL A 61 -4.13 10.89 13.99
N ILE A 62 -4.70 10.02 13.16
CA ILE A 62 -3.96 9.28 12.14
C ILE A 62 -4.16 10.01 10.81
N ALA A 63 -3.08 10.50 10.23
CA ALA A 63 -3.09 11.25 8.99
C ALA A 63 -2.20 10.60 7.93
N TYR A 64 -2.42 10.99 6.67
CA TYR A 64 -1.49 10.73 5.57
C TYR A 64 -1.31 12.07 4.84
N SER A 65 -0.21 12.76 5.12
CA SER A 65 0.11 14.04 4.52
C SER A 65 1.60 14.13 4.16
N ASN A 66 1.88 14.49 2.92
CA ASN A 66 3.23 14.79 2.44
C ASN A 66 3.65 16.26 2.65
N GLY A 67 2.87 17.04 3.43
CA GLY A 67 3.18 18.43 3.77
C GLY A 67 2.71 19.50 2.77
N ASP A 68 2.30 19.14 1.55
CA ASP A 68 2.03 20.15 0.50
C ASP A 68 0.54 20.49 0.35
N GLY A 69 0.17 21.74 0.66
CA GLY A 69 -1.07 22.39 0.21
C GLY A 69 -2.40 21.71 0.57
N SER A 70 -2.39 20.70 1.43
CA SER A 70 -3.55 19.84 1.70
C SER A 70 -4.35 20.34 2.91
N GLY A 71 -5.67 20.17 2.86
CA GLY A 71 -6.52 20.40 4.04
C GLY A 71 -6.19 19.48 5.23
N THR A 72 -5.41 18.42 4.99
CA THR A 72 -4.90 17.52 6.01
C THR A 72 -3.84 18.20 6.88
N LEU A 73 -2.93 18.99 6.30
CA LEU A 73 -1.88 19.70 7.07
C LEU A 73 -2.49 20.62 8.13
N TYR A 74 -3.56 21.34 7.79
CA TYR A 74 -4.30 22.15 8.75
C TYR A 74 -4.80 21.34 9.96
N THR A 75 -5.27 20.11 9.71
CA THR A 75 -5.80 19.23 10.76
C THR A 75 -4.68 18.75 11.68
N ILE A 76 -3.54 18.39 11.10
CA ILE A 76 -2.30 18.02 11.82
C ILE A 76 -1.85 19.19 12.71
N ASP A 77 -1.70 20.39 12.13
CA ASP A 77 -1.24 21.58 12.85
C ASP A 77 -2.14 21.92 14.05
N ARG A 78 -3.46 21.80 13.86
CA ARG A 78 -4.42 22.04 14.95
C ARG A 78 -4.29 20.98 16.04
N ALA A 79 -4.22 19.70 15.69
CA ALA A 79 -4.06 18.62 16.65
C ALA A 79 -2.79 18.80 17.49
N THR A 80 -1.66 19.09 16.84
CA THR A 80 -0.38 19.38 17.50
C THR A 80 -0.50 20.58 18.45
N LYS A 81 -1.14 21.69 18.04
CA LYS A 81 -1.37 22.87 18.91
C LYS A 81 -2.26 22.55 20.12
N ASN A 82 -3.16 21.58 19.99
CA ASN A 82 -4.04 21.12 21.05
C ASN A 82 -3.43 19.98 21.89
N ASN A 83 -2.14 19.66 21.70
CA ASN A 83 -1.44 18.55 22.38
C ASN A 83 -2.10 17.17 22.17
N ILE A 84 -2.72 16.96 21.01
CA ILE A 84 -3.27 15.66 20.60
C ILE A 84 -2.19 14.88 19.85
N ASN A 85 -2.07 13.58 20.12
CA ASN A 85 -1.08 12.74 19.43
C ASN A 85 -1.38 12.68 17.93
N VAL A 86 -0.33 12.80 17.10
CA VAL A 86 -0.45 12.71 15.65
C VAL A 86 0.49 11.63 15.12
N LEU A 87 -0.09 10.63 14.47
CA LEU A 87 0.63 9.65 13.66
C LEU A 87 0.46 10.00 12.19
N ASN A 88 1.50 10.55 11.56
CA ASN A 88 1.49 10.80 10.12
C ASN A 88 2.09 9.61 9.36
N LEU A 89 1.22 8.79 8.77
CA LEU A 89 1.61 7.59 8.03
C LEU A 89 2.54 7.87 6.85
N TYR A 90 2.55 9.09 6.30
CA TYR A 90 3.49 9.44 5.24
C TYR A 90 4.94 9.40 5.75
N ASP A 91 5.19 9.91 6.95
CA ASP A 91 6.52 9.94 7.57
C ASP A 91 6.95 8.53 7.95
N GLU A 92 6.03 7.72 8.49
CA GLU A 92 6.25 6.30 8.80
C GLU A 92 6.60 5.48 7.55
N LEU A 93 6.05 5.86 6.40
CA LEU A 93 6.30 5.20 5.12
C LEU A 93 7.43 5.87 4.33
N ALA A 94 8.02 6.97 4.80
CA ALA A 94 9.05 7.69 4.05
C ALA A 94 10.25 6.78 3.76
N GLU A 95 10.72 6.01 4.75
CA GLU A 95 11.79 5.03 4.55
C GLU A 95 11.35 3.87 3.66
N TYR A 96 10.07 3.45 3.75
CA TYR A 96 9.52 2.44 2.85
C TYR A 96 9.61 2.92 1.41
N PHE A 97 9.32 4.19 1.13
CA PHE A 97 9.41 4.76 -0.22
C PHE A 97 10.83 5.14 -0.63
N ALA A 98 11.73 5.48 0.31
CA ALA A 98 13.10 5.91 0.05
C ALA A 98 14.00 4.83 -0.58
N ILE A 99 13.61 3.55 -0.49
CA ILE A 99 14.30 2.48 -1.22
C ILE A 99 14.03 2.66 -2.72
N ASP A 100 14.97 3.33 -3.38
CA ASP A 100 15.01 3.48 -4.83
C ASP A 100 15.89 2.37 -5.40
N CYS A 101 15.25 1.35 -5.99
CA CYS A 101 15.94 0.35 -6.77
C CYS A 101 15.12 0.03 -8.02
N ASP A 102 15.81 -0.32 -9.11
CA ASP A 102 15.18 -0.59 -10.41
C ASP A 102 14.08 -1.64 -10.30
N VAL A 103 14.29 -2.66 -9.47
CA VAL A 103 13.31 -3.71 -9.23
C VAL A 103 12.05 -3.13 -8.61
N LYS A 104 12.15 -2.38 -7.51
CA LYS A 104 10.97 -1.84 -6.83
C LYS A 104 10.21 -0.84 -7.70
N ARG A 105 10.90 0.02 -8.46
CA ARG A 105 10.28 0.92 -9.44
C ARG A 105 9.50 0.13 -10.49
N PHE A 106 10.13 -0.91 -11.05
CA PHE A 106 9.49 -1.78 -12.02
C PHE A 106 8.23 -2.46 -11.43
N LEU A 107 8.27 -2.96 -10.19
CA LEU A 107 7.10 -3.59 -9.56
C LEU A 107 5.96 -2.59 -9.29
N GLN A 108 6.28 -1.34 -8.98
CA GLN A 108 5.27 -0.28 -8.77
C GLN A 108 4.48 0.06 -10.04
N GLU A 109 5.04 -0.15 -11.24
CA GLU A 109 4.30 -0.05 -12.50
C GLU A 109 3.30 -1.21 -12.68
N HIS A 110 3.49 -2.31 -11.95
CA HIS A 110 2.69 -3.53 -12.01
C HIS A 110 1.76 -3.65 -10.79
N THR A 111 0.99 -2.59 -10.48
CA THR A 111 0.05 -2.55 -9.33
C THR A 111 -1.07 -3.60 -9.36
N ARG A 112 -1.23 -4.33 -10.46
CA ARG A 112 -2.28 -5.35 -10.68
C ARG A 112 -1.76 -6.79 -10.66
N VAL A 113 -0.65 -7.07 -9.98
CA VAL A 113 -0.30 -8.47 -9.67
C VAL A 113 -1.05 -8.85 -8.38
N PRO A 114 -2.14 -9.64 -8.44
CA PRO A 114 -3.03 -9.84 -7.29
C PRO A 114 -2.32 -10.39 -6.04
N ASP A 115 -1.21 -11.10 -6.23
CA ASP A 115 -0.54 -11.86 -5.17
C ASP A 115 0.92 -11.46 -4.92
N MET A 116 1.46 -10.45 -5.61
CA MET A 116 2.85 -10.07 -5.38
C MET A 116 2.95 -9.13 -4.18
N LYS A 117 3.22 -9.73 -3.02
CA LYS A 117 3.56 -9.01 -1.79
C LYS A 117 5.04 -8.67 -1.85
N TYR A 118 5.36 -7.41 -2.09
CA TYR A 118 6.70 -6.89 -1.84
C TYR A 118 6.63 -5.89 -0.69
N GLY A 119 7.60 -6.02 0.22
CA GLY A 119 7.72 -5.18 1.40
C GLY A 119 8.79 -4.11 1.22
N ARG A 120 9.27 -3.60 2.35
CA ARG A 120 10.35 -2.60 2.39
C ARG A 120 11.61 -3.12 1.69
N GLU A 121 12.06 -4.32 2.05
CA GLU A 121 13.40 -4.80 1.73
C GLU A 121 13.46 -5.74 0.53
N GLY A 122 12.31 -6.19 0.00
CA GLY A 122 12.31 -7.20 -1.05
C GLY A 122 10.95 -7.76 -1.42
N VAL A 123 10.98 -8.85 -2.18
CA VAL A 123 9.80 -9.54 -2.70
C VAL A 123 9.57 -10.83 -1.91
N ILE A 124 8.32 -11.08 -1.49
CA ILE A 124 7.91 -12.36 -0.92
C ILE A 124 7.31 -13.20 -2.04
N PHE A 125 8.09 -14.17 -2.51
CA PHE A 125 7.60 -15.15 -3.46
C PHE A 125 6.84 -16.24 -2.71
N SER A 126 5.83 -16.82 -3.36
CA SER A 126 5.09 -17.97 -2.82
C SER A 126 5.11 -19.08 -3.87
N GLY A 127 5.65 -20.24 -3.49
CA GLY A 127 5.63 -21.45 -4.31
C GLY A 127 5.27 -22.64 -3.42
N ASN A 128 4.37 -23.51 -3.88
CA ASN A 128 3.88 -24.66 -3.10
C ASN A 128 3.31 -24.26 -1.72
N ASN A 129 2.52 -23.18 -1.65
CA ASN A 129 1.91 -22.64 -0.44
C ASN A 129 2.90 -22.23 0.68
N GLN A 130 4.17 -21.97 0.34
CA GLN A 130 5.16 -21.47 1.31
C GLN A 130 5.79 -20.15 0.85
N PRO A 131 5.76 -19.11 1.69
CA PRO A 131 6.42 -17.84 1.38
C PRO A 131 7.93 -17.94 1.59
N PHE A 132 8.69 -17.32 0.70
CA PHE A 132 10.12 -17.12 0.87
C PHE A 132 10.54 -15.69 0.44
N PRO A 133 11.18 -14.91 1.33
CA PRO A 133 11.57 -13.54 1.02
C PRO A 133 12.90 -13.49 0.28
N VAL A 134 13.01 -12.62 -0.73
CA VAL A 134 14.24 -12.30 -1.45
C VAL A 134 14.46 -10.79 -1.39
N ASN A 135 15.60 -10.36 -0.86
CA ASN A 135 15.89 -8.93 -0.69
C ASN A 135 16.18 -8.30 -2.06
N PHE A 136 15.84 -7.01 -2.24
CA PHE A 136 16.11 -6.28 -3.48
C PHE A 136 17.60 -6.30 -3.85
N GLU A 137 18.49 -6.25 -2.85
CA GLU A 137 19.94 -6.34 -3.05
C GLU A 137 20.41 -7.66 -3.66
N GLN A 138 19.59 -8.72 -3.57
CA GLN A 138 19.88 -10.02 -4.17
C GLN A 138 19.39 -10.12 -5.62
N ILE A 139 18.55 -9.19 -6.07
CA ILE A 139 17.95 -9.19 -7.41
C ILE A 139 18.81 -8.30 -8.32
N ASN A 140 19.29 -8.87 -9.42
CA ASN A 140 20.06 -8.17 -10.44
C ASN A 140 19.14 -7.48 -11.45
N THR A 141 18.14 -8.20 -11.96
CA THR A 141 17.19 -7.66 -12.95
C THR A 141 15.79 -8.21 -12.76
N VAL A 142 14.79 -7.46 -13.23
CA VAL A 142 13.41 -7.92 -13.38
C VAL A 142 12.88 -7.49 -14.74
N GLU A 143 12.15 -8.38 -15.41
CA GLU A 143 11.53 -8.12 -16.71
C GLU A 143 10.17 -8.81 -16.82
N SER A 144 9.28 -8.27 -17.66
CA SER A 144 8.00 -8.89 -17.99
C SER A 144 8.12 -9.65 -19.32
N LYS A 145 7.87 -10.95 -19.32
CA LYS A 145 7.90 -11.81 -20.51
C LYS A 145 6.75 -12.81 -20.48
N ARG A 146 5.97 -12.85 -21.57
CA ARG A 146 4.91 -13.87 -21.80
C ARG A 146 3.97 -14.05 -20.60
N GLY A 147 3.51 -12.95 -20.00
CA GLY A 147 2.59 -13.01 -18.85
C GLY A 147 3.24 -13.37 -17.52
N ARG A 148 4.57 -13.30 -17.42
CA ARG A 148 5.32 -13.58 -16.19
C ARG A 148 6.30 -12.44 -15.89
N LEU A 149 6.54 -12.23 -14.61
CA LEU A 149 7.69 -11.47 -14.12
C LEU A 149 8.85 -12.44 -13.93
N ILE A 150 9.98 -12.13 -14.57
CA ILE A 150 11.21 -12.92 -14.50
C ILE A 150 12.24 -12.12 -13.71
N PHE A 151 12.62 -12.66 -12.55
CA PHE A 151 13.62 -12.08 -11.66
C PHE A 151 14.92 -12.86 -11.81
N THR A 152 16.01 -12.18 -12.12
CA THR A 152 17.36 -12.78 -12.12
C THR A 152 18.09 -12.28 -10.90
N LEU A 153 18.54 -13.20 -10.05
CA LEU A 153 19.32 -12.89 -8.85
C LEU A 153 20.80 -12.72 -9.17
N LYS A 154 21.55 -12.09 -8.27
CA LYS A 154 23.01 -11.87 -8.41
C LYS A 154 23.84 -13.16 -8.47
N ASN A 155 23.27 -14.28 -8.06
CA ASN A 155 23.90 -15.61 -8.15
C ASN A 155 23.38 -16.43 -9.34
N ASP A 156 22.82 -15.76 -10.35
CA ASP A 156 22.25 -16.32 -11.57
C ASP A 156 21.04 -17.25 -11.37
N THR A 157 20.45 -17.28 -10.17
CA THR A 157 19.16 -17.92 -9.93
C THR A 157 18.06 -17.12 -10.62
N VAL A 158 17.15 -17.81 -11.32
CA VAL A 158 16.02 -17.19 -12.00
C VAL A 158 14.72 -17.62 -11.33
N ILE A 159 13.87 -16.65 -11.00
CA ILE A 159 12.55 -16.85 -10.43
C ILE A 159 11.51 -16.33 -11.42
N GLY A 160 10.53 -17.15 -11.77
CA GLY A 160 9.43 -16.76 -12.64
C GLY A 160 8.09 -16.76 -11.93
N LYS A 161 7.45 -15.60 -11.82
CA LYS A 161 6.14 -15.42 -11.18
C LYS A 161 5.07 -15.09 -12.23
N SER A 162 3.98 -15.85 -12.23
CA SER A 162 2.81 -15.57 -13.08
C SER A 162 2.15 -14.25 -12.69
N LEU A 163 1.74 -13.47 -13.70
CA LEU A 163 0.91 -12.27 -13.52
C LEU A 163 -0.57 -12.62 -13.33
N PHE A 164 -0.97 -13.85 -13.65
CA PHE A 164 -2.37 -14.27 -13.73
C PHE A 164 -2.75 -15.40 -12.79
N SER A 165 -1.78 -15.98 -12.07
CA SER A 165 -1.97 -17.11 -11.16
C SER A 165 -0.97 -17.08 -10.01
N GLU A 166 -1.20 -17.94 -9.01
CA GLU A 166 -0.26 -18.11 -7.90
C GLU A 166 1.08 -18.74 -8.33
N ASP A 167 1.16 -19.32 -9.53
CA ASP A 167 2.32 -20.06 -10.02
C ASP A 167 3.64 -19.30 -9.92
N CYS A 168 4.60 -19.92 -9.22
CA CYS A 168 5.96 -19.45 -9.07
C CYS A 168 6.92 -20.62 -9.28
N TRP A 169 7.98 -20.42 -10.06
CA TRP A 169 9.05 -21.40 -10.22
C TRP A 169 10.42 -20.78 -9.97
N ILE A 170 11.40 -21.63 -9.68
CA ILE A 170 12.80 -21.25 -9.47
C ILE A 170 13.71 -22.18 -10.26
N ARG A 171 14.81 -21.67 -10.80
CA ARG A 171 15.87 -22.47 -11.41
C ARG A 171 17.24 -21.83 -11.21
N SER A 172 18.28 -22.65 -11.16
CA SER A 172 19.66 -22.18 -11.38
C SER A 172 19.88 -21.84 -12.86
N PHE A 173 20.92 -21.04 -13.14
CA PHE A 173 21.34 -20.78 -14.52
C PHE A 173 21.51 -22.09 -15.31
N GLY A 174 20.82 -22.20 -16.45
CA GLY A 174 20.86 -23.40 -17.31
C GLY A 174 20.17 -24.65 -16.74
N GLY A 175 19.56 -24.60 -15.56
CA GLY A 175 18.83 -25.72 -14.95
C GLY A 175 17.34 -25.75 -15.32
N GLU A 176 16.72 -26.91 -15.13
CA GLU A 176 15.27 -27.06 -15.28
C GLU A 176 14.50 -26.28 -14.18
N PRO A 177 13.33 -25.70 -14.51
CA PRO A 177 12.44 -25.12 -13.51
C PRO A 177 12.07 -26.17 -12.48
N LEU A 178 12.45 -25.94 -11.24
CA LEU A 178 11.87 -26.66 -10.14
C LEU A 178 10.41 -26.19 -10.07
N THR A 179 9.47 -27.13 -9.93
CA THR A 179 8.10 -26.85 -9.45
C THR A 179 7.64 -27.77 -8.29
N ASN A 180 8.40 -28.83 -7.96
CA ASN A 180 7.90 -29.96 -7.17
C ASN A 180 8.13 -29.85 -5.64
N SER A 181 7.16 -30.33 -4.85
CA SER A 181 6.93 -29.95 -3.44
C SER A 181 7.87 -30.57 -2.40
N SER A 182 8.38 -31.79 -2.59
CA SER A 182 9.04 -32.54 -1.51
C SER A 182 10.49 -32.15 -1.20
N LYS A 183 11.15 -31.40 -2.10
CA LYS A 183 12.56 -30.96 -1.93
C LYS A 183 12.76 -29.46 -2.15
N TRP A 184 11.66 -28.73 -2.32
CA TRP A 184 11.63 -27.31 -2.71
C TRP A 184 12.48 -26.43 -1.81
N PHE A 185 12.24 -26.48 -0.50
CA PHE A 185 12.83 -25.55 0.44
C PHE A 185 14.33 -25.79 0.68
N SER A 186 14.77 -27.06 0.70
CA SER A 186 16.19 -27.41 0.84
C SER A 186 16.98 -26.97 -0.41
N ALA A 187 16.41 -27.19 -1.60
CA ALA A 187 16.98 -26.67 -2.84
C ALA A 187 16.99 -25.13 -2.86
N LEU A 188 15.91 -24.49 -2.41
CA LEU A 188 15.79 -23.04 -2.34
C LEU A 188 16.79 -22.40 -1.37
N LYS A 189 16.95 -22.94 -0.15
CA LYS A 189 17.98 -22.51 0.81
C LYS A 189 19.38 -22.59 0.22
N LYS A 190 19.68 -23.72 -0.43
CA LYS A 190 20.97 -23.94 -1.11
C LYS A 190 21.18 -22.98 -2.28
N LEU A 191 20.14 -22.75 -3.09
CA LEU A 191 20.16 -21.83 -4.23
C LEU A 191 20.26 -20.36 -3.79
N LEU A 192 19.66 -19.98 -2.67
CA LEU A 192 19.66 -18.59 -2.18
C LEU A 192 20.80 -18.30 -1.19
N GLY A 193 21.69 -19.28 -0.92
CA GLY A 193 22.81 -19.12 -0.01
C GLY A 193 22.41 -18.86 1.45
N ARG A 194 21.17 -19.21 1.85
CA ARG A 194 20.67 -19.04 3.21
C ARG A 194 20.81 -20.38 3.96
N GLN A 195 21.87 -20.53 4.75
CA GLN A 195 22.01 -21.67 5.69
C GLN A 195 20.98 -21.56 6.81
#